data_AF-A0A922DZ83-F1
#
_entry.id   AF-A0A922DZ83-F1
#
_cell.length_a   1.000
_cell.length_b   1.000
_cell.length_c   1.000
_cell.angle_alpha   90.00
_cell.angle_beta   90.00
_cell.angle_gamma   90.00
#
_symmetry.space_group_name_H-M   'P 1'
#
loop_
_entity.id
_entity.type
_entity.pdbx_description
1 polymer ?
#
loop_
_entity_poly.entity_id
_entity_poly.type
_entity_poly.pdbx_seq_one_letter_code
_entity_poly.pdbx_strand_id
1 'polypeptide(L)'
;MELYEGGCDLKLLETLEGHSDRVWSLAWNPATGASGTPLVFASCSGDKTVRIWEHTPSPSATWTCKAILEDTHTRTVRSCAWSPSGKLLATASFDATTAIWENVGGDYECVSTLEGHENEVKSVSWNASGTLLATCGRDKSVWIWEMQPGNEFECVSVLQGHTQDVKMVQWHPCTDVLFSCSYDNTIKVWADDDDDWQCVQTLGEPNNGHSSTVWALSFNASGDKMVTCSDDLTLKIWETDNVQMHSGDGYAPWRHLCTLTGYHD
;
A
#
# COMPACT_ATOMS: atom_id res chain seq x y z
N MET A 1 -9.59 -20.76 -15.26
CA MET A 1 -10.74 -19.88 -15.00
C MET A 1 -11.72 -20.10 -16.13
N GLU A 2 -12.64 -21.05 -15.97
CA GLU A 2 -13.71 -21.28 -16.94
C GLU A 2 -14.94 -20.52 -16.45
N LEU A 3 -15.40 -19.57 -17.26
CA LEU A 3 -16.60 -18.79 -17.02
C LEU A 3 -17.82 -19.66 -17.32
N TYR A 4 -18.36 -20.33 -16.31
CA TYR A 4 -19.74 -20.80 -16.34
C TYR A 4 -20.66 -19.75 -15.71
N GLU A 5 -21.88 -19.64 -16.21
CA GLU A 5 -22.97 -18.73 -15.80
C GLU A 5 -23.51 -19.01 -14.36
N GLY A 6 -22.62 -19.20 -13.39
CA GLY A 6 -22.91 -19.25 -11.96
C GLY A 6 -22.07 -18.19 -11.26
N GLY A 7 -22.69 -17.40 -10.38
CA GLY A 7 -22.03 -16.31 -9.67
C GLY A 7 -20.69 -16.72 -9.02
N CYS A 8 -19.77 -15.77 -8.91
CA CYS A 8 -18.55 -15.95 -8.12
C CYS A 8 -18.91 -15.85 -6.64
N ASP A 9 -19.22 -16.97 -6.01
CA ASP A 9 -19.45 -17.02 -4.57
C ASP A 9 -18.10 -17.06 -3.84
N LEU A 10 -17.91 -16.11 -2.91
CA LEU A 10 -16.78 -16.13 -2.00
C LEU A 10 -17.01 -17.21 -0.94
N LYS A 11 -16.07 -18.15 -0.82
CA LYS A 11 -16.08 -19.20 0.20
C LYS A 11 -14.92 -19.01 1.16
N LEU A 12 -15.21 -19.04 2.46
CA LEU A 12 -14.17 -19.14 3.49
C LEU A 12 -13.41 -20.46 3.33
N LEU A 13 -12.11 -20.38 3.07
CA LEU A 13 -11.23 -21.56 2.95
C LEU A 13 -10.54 -21.88 4.27
N GLU A 14 -9.99 -20.86 4.95
CA GLU A 14 -9.24 -21.02 6.19
C GLU A 14 -9.33 -19.75 7.03
N THR A 15 -9.30 -19.89 8.35
CA THR A 15 -9.18 -18.79 9.32
C THR A 15 -7.83 -18.91 10.01
N LEU A 16 -6.97 -17.91 9.84
CA LEU A 16 -5.65 -17.91 10.45
C LEU A 16 -5.69 -17.16 11.78
N GLU A 17 -5.29 -17.84 12.86
CA GLU A 17 -5.29 -17.30 14.21
C GLU A 17 -3.86 -17.04 14.71
N GLY A 18 -3.67 -15.99 15.52
CA GLY A 18 -2.40 -15.73 16.18
C GLY A 18 -2.21 -14.29 16.62
N HIS A 19 -2.70 -13.32 15.84
CA HIS A 19 -2.73 -11.93 16.29
C HIS A 19 -3.67 -11.77 17.50
N SER A 20 -3.26 -10.98 18.49
CA SER A 20 -4.00 -10.76 19.75
C SER A 20 -4.84 -9.49 19.75
N ASP A 21 -4.81 -8.74 18.66
CA ASP A 21 -5.63 -7.55 18.39
C ASP A 21 -6.00 -7.51 16.89
N ARG A 22 -6.68 -6.45 16.47
CA ARG A 22 -7.12 -6.22 15.09
C ARG A 22 -5.97 -6.34 14.10
N VAL A 23 -6.14 -7.24 13.12
CA VAL A 23 -5.33 -7.28 11.90
C VAL A 23 -5.72 -6.10 11.01
N TRP A 24 -4.78 -5.24 10.68
CA TRP A 24 -5.03 -3.99 9.96
C TRP A 24 -4.75 -4.09 8.46
N SER A 25 -3.74 -4.88 8.07
CA SER A 25 -3.33 -5.01 6.68
C SER A 25 -2.67 -6.35 6.43
N LEU A 26 -2.64 -6.74 5.16
CA LEU A 26 -1.92 -7.89 4.66
C LEU A 26 -1.24 -7.52 3.34
N ALA A 27 -0.10 -8.16 3.05
CA ALA A 27 0.61 -8.00 1.79
C ALA A 27 1.20 -9.33 1.33
N TRP A 28 0.89 -9.71 0.10
CA TRP A 28 1.47 -10.89 -0.56
C TRP A 28 2.90 -10.61 -0.99
N ASN A 29 3.78 -11.59 -0.80
CA ASN A 29 5.13 -11.52 -1.33
C ASN A 29 5.09 -11.87 -2.84
N PRO A 30 5.40 -10.92 -3.74
CA PRO A 30 5.25 -11.10 -5.18
C PRO A 30 6.24 -12.12 -5.77
N ALA A 31 7.33 -12.43 -5.07
CA ALA A 31 8.32 -13.41 -5.53
C ALA A 31 7.94 -14.87 -5.22
N THR A 32 6.74 -15.10 -4.66
CA THR A 32 6.30 -16.41 -4.17
C THR A 32 5.08 -16.94 -4.90
N GLY A 33 4.75 -18.24 -4.73
CA GLY A 33 3.61 -18.86 -5.40
C GLY A 33 3.81 -19.23 -6.87
N ALA A 34 5.01 -19.04 -7.41
CA ALA A 34 5.42 -19.47 -8.73
C ALA A 34 6.54 -20.53 -8.65
N SER A 35 6.60 -21.40 -9.65
CA SER A 35 7.72 -22.34 -9.87
C SER A 35 8.04 -23.26 -8.67
N GLY A 36 7.04 -23.65 -7.89
CA GLY A 36 7.21 -24.52 -6.72
C GLY A 36 7.63 -23.80 -5.44
N THR A 37 7.77 -22.47 -5.47
CA THR A 37 7.98 -21.65 -4.26
C THR A 37 6.65 -21.54 -3.49
N PRO A 38 6.60 -21.89 -2.20
CA PRO A 38 5.41 -21.73 -1.37
C PRO A 38 4.89 -20.30 -1.41
N LEU A 39 3.56 -20.11 -1.35
CA LEU A 39 2.98 -18.76 -1.26
C LEU A 39 3.30 -18.16 0.11
N VAL A 40 3.69 -16.88 0.14
CA VAL A 40 3.97 -16.14 1.36
C VAL A 40 3.20 -14.82 1.39
N PHE A 41 2.67 -14.46 2.55
CA PHE A 41 2.19 -13.10 2.81
C PHE A 41 2.52 -12.66 4.24
N ALA A 42 2.53 -11.36 4.45
CA ALA A 42 2.67 -10.73 5.76
C ALA A 42 1.31 -10.19 6.23
N SER A 43 1.03 -10.26 7.53
CA SER A 43 -0.08 -9.54 8.16
C SER A 43 0.42 -8.68 9.30
N CYS A 44 -0.16 -7.49 9.50
CA CYS A 44 0.23 -6.57 10.56
C CYS A 44 -0.97 -6.19 11.46
N SER A 45 -0.71 -5.87 12.73
CA SER A 45 -1.76 -5.83 13.75
C SER A 45 -1.61 -4.74 14.81
N GLY A 46 -2.73 -4.46 15.51
CA GLY A 46 -2.80 -3.67 16.73
C GLY A 46 -1.91 -4.18 17.86
N ASP A 47 -1.59 -5.48 17.84
CA ASP A 47 -0.72 -6.15 18.81
C ASP A 47 0.78 -5.84 18.62
N LYS A 48 1.10 -4.93 17.70
CA LYS A 48 2.46 -4.41 17.41
C LYS A 48 3.35 -5.40 16.65
N THR A 49 2.81 -6.55 16.25
CA THR A 49 3.57 -7.57 15.53
C THR A 49 3.22 -7.59 14.04
N VAL A 50 4.16 -8.15 13.27
CA VAL A 50 3.92 -8.59 11.90
C VAL A 50 4.15 -10.09 11.82
N ARG A 51 3.24 -10.82 11.18
CA ARG A 51 3.35 -12.28 11.03
C ARG A 51 3.60 -12.63 9.57
N ILE A 52 4.57 -13.51 9.34
CA ILE A 52 4.83 -14.10 8.03
C ILE A 52 4.12 -15.44 7.95
N TRP A 53 3.27 -15.60 6.94
CA TRP A 53 2.49 -16.79 6.68
C TRP A 53 3.01 -17.48 5.43
N GLU A 54 3.21 -18.79 5.49
CA GLU A 54 3.59 -19.61 4.34
C GLU A 54 2.55 -20.70 4.12
N HIS A 55 2.17 -20.88 2.86
CA HIS A 55 1.32 -21.99 2.42
C HIS A 55 2.19 -23.03 1.73
N THR A 56 2.52 -24.09 2.47
CA THR A 56 3.34 -25.20 1.97
C THR A 56 2.48 -26.13 1.10
N PRO A 57 2.85 -26.37 -0.18
CA PRO A 57 2.15 -27.33 -1.03
C PRO A 57 2.36 -28.75 -0.49
N SER A 58 1.36 -29.29 0.21
CA SER A 58 1.34 -30.63 0.80
C SER A 58 -0.02 -31.26 0.51
N PRO A 59 -0.17 -32.61 0.52
CA PRO A 59 -1.49 -33.25 0.54
C PRO A 59 -2.43 -32.75 1.65
N SER A 60 -1.91 -32.07 2.68
CA SER A 60 -2.67 -31.34 3.71
C SER A 60 -2.41 -29.83 3.68
N ALA A 61 -2.35 -29.24 2.47
CA ALA A 61 -2.05 -27.81 2.25
C ALA A 61 -2.74 -26.91 3.29
N THR A 62 -1.93 -26.23 4.10
CA THR A 62 -2.34 -25.41 5.24
C THR A 62 -1.43 -24.21 5.35
N TRP A 63 -1.96 -23.11 5.88
CA TRP A 63 -1.15 -21.95 6.21
C TRP A 63 -0.45 -22.15 7.55
N THR A 64 0.82 -21.73 7.63
CA THR A 64 1.59 -21.74 8.88
C THR A 64 2.24 -20.40 9.13
N CYS A 65 2.25 -19.95 10.38
CA CYS A 65 3.00 -18.76 10.79
C CYS A 65 4.48 -19.14 10.92
N LYS A 66 5.30 -18.67 9.98
CA LYS A 66 6.74 -18.96 9.88
C LYS A 66 7.60 -18.07 10.74
N ALA A 67 7.19 -16.81 10.89
CA ALA A 67 7.92 -15.83 11.67
C ALA A 67 6.95 -14.83 12.31
N ILE A 68 7.33 -14.33 13.48
CA ILE A 68 6.70 -13.22 14.17
C ILE A 68 7.77 -12.14 14.31
N LEU A 69 7.53 -11.01 13.68
CA LEU A 69 8.37 -9.82 13.71
C LEU A 69 7.83 -8.95 14.84
N GLU A 70 8.56 -8.91 15.94
CA GLU A 70 8.18 -8.22 17.17
C GLU A 70 9.35 -7.38 17.71
N ASP A 71 9.14 -6.69 18.84
CA ASP A 71 10.13 -5.85 19.54
C ASP A 71 10.73 -4.66 18.77
N THR A 72 10.37 -4.45 17.50
CA THR A 72 10.76 -3.26 16.72
C THR A 72 9.71 -2.14 16.85
N HIS A 73 8.44 -2.45 16.60
CA HIS A 73 7.36 -1.46 16.72
C HIS A 73 6.80 -1.41 18.14
N THR A 74 6.60 -0.20 18.66
CA THR A 74 6.14 0.01 20.04
C THR A 74 4.63 0.28 20.12
N ARG A 75 3.98 0.51 18.97
CA ARG A 75 2.55 0.74 18.80
C ARG A 75 2.01 -0.08 17.61
N THR A 76 0.71 0.04 17.34
CA THR A 76 0.01 -0.66 16.24
C THR A 76 0.76 -0.56 14.91
N VAL A 77 0.98 -1.70 14.27
CA VAL A 77 1.47 -1.75 12.89
C VAL A 77 0.26 -1.74 11.97
N ARG A 78 0.12 -0.65 11.21
CA ARG A 78 -1.10 -0.35 10.47
C ARG A 78 -1.06 -0.83 9.03
N SER A 79 0.12 -0.87 8.43
CA SER A 79 0.30 -1.20 7.02
C SER A 79 1.62 -1.94 6.83
N CYS A 80 1.63 -2.87 5.89
CA CYS A 80 2.85 -3.56 5.45
C CYS A 80 2.84 -3.68 3.92
N ALA A 81 4.01 -3.64 3.30
CA ALA A 81 4.17 -3.78 1.85
C ALA A 81 5.47 -4.50 1.49
N TRP A 82 5.38 -5.58 0.72
CA TRP A 82 6.56 -6.21 0.14
C TRP A 82 7.11 -5.36 -1.01
N SER A 83 8.43 -5.27 -1.10
CA SER A 83 9.11 -4.76 -2.29
C SER A 83 8.77 -5.62 -3.52
N PRO A 84 8.81 -5.07 -4.73
CA PRO A 84 8.54 -5.83 -5.97
C PRO A 84 9.47 -7.03 -6.15
N SER A 85 10.69 -6.96 -5.62
CA SER A 85 11.65 -8.07 -5.62
C SER A 85 11.29 -9.20 -4.65
N GLY A 86 10.39 -8.94 -3.70
CA GLY A 86 10.01 -9.85 -2.62
C GLY A 86 11.07 -10.01 -1.51
N LYS A 87 12.20 -9.30 -1.59
CA LYS A 87 13.31 -9.43 -0.62
C LYS A 87 13.09 -8.64 0.67
N LEU A 88 12.57 -7.43 0.52
CA LEU A 88 12.29 -6.51 1.63
C LEU A 88 10.81 -6.40 1.91
N LEU A 89 10.46 -6.30 3.19
CA LEU A 89 9.13 -5.98 3.69
C LEU A 89 9.19 -4.66 4.46
N ALA A 90 8.39 -3.68 4.06
CA ALA A 90 8.24 -2.43 4.80
C ALA A 90 7.01 -2.48 5.71
N THR A 91 7.10 -1.91 6.91
CA THR A 91 6.01 -1.90 7.90
C THR A 91 5.87 -0.51 8.53
N ALA A 92 4.68 0.08 8.45
CA ALA A 92 4.36 1.41 8.98
C ALA A 92 3.58 1.33 10.29
N SER A 93 4.01 2.09 11.29
CA SER A 93 3.49 2.00 12.65
C SER A 93 3.01 3.34 13.22
N PHE A 94 2.10 3.22 14.17
CA PHE A 94 1.62 4.33 14.97
C PHE A 94 2.70 4.90 15.91
N ASP A 95 3.86 4.26 16.05
CA ASP A 95 5.02 4.81 16.78
C ASP A 95 5.82 5.86 15.99
N ALA A 96 5.29 6.31 14.85
CA ALA A 96 5.88 7.30 13.95
C ALA A 96 7.08 6.78 13.14
N THR A 97 7.34 5.47 13.14
CA THR A 97 8.41 4.86 12.37
C THR A 97 7.88 3.95 11.25
N THR A 98 8.74 3.76 10.25
CA THR A 98 8.61 2.66 9.27
C THR A 98 9.82 1.76 9.39
N ALA A 99 9.61 0.45 9.58
CA ALA A 99 10.70 -0.52 9.64
C ALA A 99 10.81 -1.29 8.31
N ILE A 100 12.04 -1.65 7.94
CA ILE A 100 12.36 -2.45 6.76
C ILE A 100 12.96 -3.76 7.23
N TRP A 101 12.39 -4.86 6.76
CA TRP A 101 12.74 -6.21 7.19
C TRP A 101 13.30 -7.01 6.01
N GLU A 102 14.32 -7.81 6.28
CA GLU A 102 14.90 -8.76 5.33
C GLU A 102 14.99 -10.15 5.97
N ASN A 103 14.80 -11.20 5.18
CA ASN A 103 15.11 -12.56 5.64
C ASN A 103 16.60 -12.84 5.47
N VAL A 104 17.34 -12.86 6.57
CA VAL A 104 18.77 -13.13 6.62
C VAL A 104 19.00 -14.51 7.22
N GLY A 105 19.32 -15.49 6.37
CA GLY A 105 19.66 -16.84 6.83
C GLY A 105 18.50 -17.64 7.45
N GLY A 106 17.25 -17.27 7.16
CA GLY A 106 16.04 -17.93 7.66
C GLY A 106 15.27 -17.11 8.69
N ASP A 107 15.91 -16.13 9.31
CA ASP A 107 15.29 -15.23 10.30
C ASP A 107 15.03 -13.85 9.69
N TYR A 108 13.98 -13.18 10.14
CA TYR A 108 13.68 -11.81 9.70
C TYR A 108 14.34 -10.81 10.65
N GLU A 109 15.15 -9.92 10.10
CA GLU A 109 15.84 -8.86 10.83
C GLU A 109 15.36 -7.49 10.36
N CYS A 110 15.24 -6.53 11.29
CA CYS A 110 15.02 -5.13 10.95
C CYS A 110 16.36 -4.56 10.44
N VAL A 111 16.47 -4.36 9.13
CA VAL A 111 17.68 -3.88 8.45
C VAL A 111 17.73 -2.37 8.32
N SER A 112 16.59 -1.68 8.49
CA SER A 112 16.50 -0.23 8.47
C SER A 112 15.27 0.27 9.23
N THR A 113 15.38 1.44 9.85
CA THR A 113 14.26 2.17 10.46
C THR A 113 14.23 3.59 9.91
N LEU A 114 13.13 3.95 9.30
CA LEU A 114 12.88 5.26 8.70
C LEU A 114 12.17 6.13 9.75
N GLU A 115 12.83 7.20 10.14
CA GLU A 115 12.36 8.18 11.13
C GLU A 115 12.20 9.55 10.47
N GLY A 116 11.16 10.28 10.85
CA GLY A 116 10.95 11.65 10.36
C GLY A 116 9.52 12.14 10.52
N HIS A 117 8.54 11.25 10.39
CA HIS A 117 7.14 11.57 10.69
C HIS A 117 7.00 12.04 12.15
N GLU A 118 6.27 13.14 12.38
CA GLU A 118 6.06 13.69 13.73
C GLU A 118 4.95 12.94 14.50
N ASN A 119 4.23 12.07 13.82
CA ASN A 119 3.08 11.35 14.35
C ASN A 119 2.92 10.00 13.64
N GLU A 120 1.85 9.28 13.98
CA GLU A 120 1.53 7.94 13.47
C GLU A 120 1.69 7.82 11.95
N VAL A 121 2.53 6.86 11.50
CA VAL A 121 2.58 6.45 10.09
C VAL A 121 1.42 5.50 9.82
N LYS A 122 0.63 5.80 8.80
CA LYS A 122 -0.63 5.11 8.50
C LYS A 122 -0.51 4.11 7.36
N SER A 123 0.42 4.33 6.44
CA SER A 123 0.54 3.54 5.21
C SER A 123 1.96 3.60 4.66
N VAL A 124 2.34 2.52 3.99
CA VAL A 124 3.60 2.38 3.27
C VAL A 124 3.37 1.69 1.93
N SER A 125 4.08 2.10 0.89
CA SER A 125 3.97 1.52 -0.46
C SER A 125 5.30 1.63 -1.20
N TRP A 126 5.67 0.57 -1.94
CA TRP A 126 6.83 0.57 -2.84
C TRP A 126 6.42 0.97 -4.25
N ASN A 127 7.29 1.69 -4.96
CA ASN A 127 7.10 1.89 -6.40
C ASN A 127 7.38 0.60 -7.18
N ALA A 128 7.05 0.61 -8.47
CA ALA A 128 7.12 -0.59 -9.31
C ALA A 128 8.55 -1.14 -9.49
N SER A 129 9.56 -0.26 -9.51
CA SER A 129 10.97 -0.66 -9.59
C SER A 129 11.53 -1.17 -8.26
N GLY A 130 10.92 -0.78 -7.13
CA GLY A 130 11.41 -1.04 -5.79
C GLY A 130 12.53 -0.09 -5.35
N THR A 131 12.79 1.00 -6.07
CA THR A 131 13.81 2.00 -5.72
C THR A 131 13.26 3.10 -4.82
N LEU A 132 11.94 3.34 -4.83
CA LEU A 132 11.28 4.34 -3.99
C LEU A 132 10.28 3.67 -3.04
N LEU A 133 10.22 4.21 -1.83
CA LEU A 133 9.21 3.90 -0.83
C LEU A 133 8.45 5.18 -0.50
N ALA A 134 7.13 5.10 -0.42
CA ALA A 134 6.30 6.19 0.08
C ALA A 134 5.72 5.83 1.45
N THR A 135 5.68 6.80 2.35
CA THR A 135 5.00 6.71 3.64
C THR A 135 4.08 7.90 3.85
N CYS A 136 3.03 7.75 4.65
CA CYS A 136 2.17 8.87 5.00
C CYS A 136 1.60 8.74 6.41
N GLY A 137 1.18 9.86 6.99
CA GLY A 137 0.85 9.88 8.41
C GLY A 137 -0.23 10.85 8.86
N ARG A 138 -0.46 10.80 10.18
CA ARG A 138 -1.31 11.73 10.94
C ARG A 138 -0.77 13.16 10.99
N ASP A 139 0.51 13.34 10.68
CA ASP A 139 1.15 14.65 10.50
C ASP A 139 0.79 15.32 9.16
N LYS A 140 -0.12 14.71 8.37
CA LYS A 140 -0.69 15.24 7.12
C LYS A 140 0.30 15.26 5.95
N SER A 141 1.47 14.65 6.13
CA SER A 141 2.52 14.62 5.13
C SER A 141 2.59 13.27 4.42
N VAL A 142 3.18 13.29 3.23
CA VAL A 142 3.63 12.11 2.49
C VAL A 142 5.14 12.25 2.32
N TRP A 143 5.89 11.20 2.62
CA TRP A 143 7.35 11.18 2.48
C TRP A 143 7.73 10.20 1.38
N ILE A 144 8.72 10.56 0.59
CA ILE A 144 9.34 9.69 -0.40
C ILE A 144 10.77 9.41 0.03
N TRP A 145 11.09 8.13 0.07
CA TRP A 145 12.39 7.60 0.48
C TRP A 145 13.01 6.89 -0.72
N GLU A 146 14.24 7.22 -1.06
CA GLU A 146 15.02 6.50 -2.05
C GLU A 146 15.85 5.43 -1.36
N MET A 147 15.77 4.21 -1.89
CA MET A 147 16.57 3.08 -1.44
C MET A 147 17.99 3.20 -2.00
N GLN A 148 18.95 3.28 -1.09
CA GLN A 148 20.37 3.30 -1.37
C GLN A 148 20.99 1.89 -1.21
N PRO A 149 22.20 1.65 -1.73
CA PRO A 149 22.92 0.39 -1.50
C PRO A 149 23.05 0.08 0.00
N GLY A 150 22.97 -1.22 0.36
CA GLY A 150 23.11 -1.64 1.75
C GLY A 150 21.85 -1.52 2.61
N ASN A 151 20.67 -1.42 1.99
CA ASN A 151 19.37 -1.23 2.65
C ASN A 151 19.27 0.10 3.43
N GLU A 152 20.05 1.11 3.03
CA GLU A 152 19.91 2.48 3.53
C GLU A 152 18.78 3.20 2.80
N PHE A 153 18.13 4.17 3.45
CA PHE A 153 17.03 4.94 2.88
C PHE A 153 17.27 6.43 3.13
N GLU A 154 17.24 7.22 2.07
CA GLU A 154 17.35 8.67 2.13
C GLU A 154 15.98 9.31 1.88
N CYS A 155 15.57 10.27 2.70
CA CYS A 155 14.38 11.06 2.40
C CYS A 155 14.70 12.05 1.27
N VAL A 156 14.12 11.81 0.10
CA VAL A 156 14.32 12.65 -1.09
C VAL A 156 13.22 13.71 -1.24
N SER A 157 12.05 13.50 -0.63
CA SER A 157 11.00 14.52 -0.60
C SER A 157 10.03 14.38 0.57
N VAL A 158 9.51 15.52 1.02
CA VAL A 158 8.41 15.63 2.01
C VAL A 158 7.29 16.46 1.40
N LEU A 159 6.23 15.77 0.98
CA LEU A 159 5.12 16.35 0.25
C LEU A 159 4.08 16.90 1.23
N GLN A 160 3.91 18.21 1.17
CA GLN A 160 2.88 18.94 1.88
C GLN A 160 1.73 19.28 0.93
N GLY A 161 0.50 19.28 1.44
CA GLY A 161 -0.65 19.72 0.65
C GLY A 161 -1.99 19.17 1.15
N HIS A 162 -2.00 18.03 1.83
CA HIS A 162 -3.18 17.57 2.54
C HIS A 162 -3.43 18.44 3.78
N THR A 163 -4.70 18.69 4.10
CA THR A 163 -5.08 19.56 5.23
C THR A 163 -5.42 18.77 6.50
N GLN A 164 -5.53 17.44 6.38
CA GLN A 164 -5.83 16.49 7.45
C GLN A 164 -5.02 15.19 7.26
N ASP A 165 -5.17 14.23 8.19
CA ASP A 165 -4.52 12.91 8.18
C ASP A 165 -4.51 12.25 6.80
N VAL A 166 -3.33 11.85 6.34
CA VAL A 166 -3.21 10.99 5.15
C VAL A 166 -3.37 9.54 5.58
N LYS A 167 -4.37 8.85 5.03
CA LYS A 167 -4.77 7.50 5.46
C LYS A 167 -4.07 6.39 4.69
N MET A 168 -3.76 6.64 3.42
CA MET A 168 -3.14 5.68 2.51
C MET A 168 -2.24 6.39 1.51
N VAL A 169 -1.12 5.75 1.16
CA VAL A 169 -0.33 6.02 -0.04
C VAL A 169 -0.26 4.77 -0.91
N GLN A 170 -0.25 4.95 -2.22
CA GLN A 170 -0.15 3.85 -3.18
C GLN A 170 0.56 4.34 -4.44
N TRP A 171 1.67 3.69 -4.78
CA TRP A 171 2.30 3.89 -6.08
C TRP A 171 1.47 3.30 -7.21
N HIS A 172 1.49 3.96 -8.36
CA HIS A 172 0.99 3.40 -9.60
C HIS A 172 1.77 2.12 -9.96
N PRO A 173 1.12 1.07 -10.49
CA PRO A 173 1.75 -0.25 -10.66
C PRO A 173 2.83 -0.31 -11.74
N CYS A 174 2.93 0.71 -12.61
CA CYS A 174 3.84 0.68 -13.76
C CYS A 174 4.70 1.94 -13.93
N THR A 175 4.45 3.01 -13.17
CA THR A 175 5.14 4.31 -13.33
C THR A 175 5.36 4.95 -11.98
N ASP A 176 6.29 5.90 -11.90
CA ASP A 176 6.60 6.65 -10.68
C ASP A 176 5.61 7.82 -10.48
N VAL A 177 4.33 7.46 -10.33
CA VAL A 177 3.27 8.39 -9.93
C VAL A 177 2.66 7.87 -8.63
N LEU A 178 2.65 8.72 -7.61
CA LEU A 178 2.20 8.38 -6.27
C LEU A 178 0.81 8.97 -6.02
N PHE A 179 -0.04 8.20 -5.33
CA PHE A 179 -1.36 8.64 -4.92
C PHE A 179 -1.48 8.61 -3.41
N SER A 180 -2.17 9.59 -2.84
CA SER A 180 -2.48 9.63 -1.41
C SER A 180 -3.96 9.91 -1.14
N CYS A 181 -4.57 9.16 -0.24
CA CYS A 181 -5.95 9.32 0.23
C CYS A 181 -5.98 9.95 1.62
N SER A 182 -6.90 10.88 1.87
CA SER A 182 -6.89 11.67 3.10
C SER A 182 -8.27 11.85 3.73
N TYR A 183 -8.22 12.17 5.02
CA TYR A 183 -9.35 12.65 5.82
C TYR A 183 -9.87 14.03 5.38
N ASP A 184 -9.16 14.73 4.49
CA ASP A 184 -9.64 15.98 3.88
C ASP A 184 -10.52 15.77 2.64
N ASN A 185 -11.04 14.55 2.46
CA ASN A 185 -11.92 14.11 1.37
C ASN A 185 -11.26 14.06 -0.01
N THR A 186 -9.96 14.33 -0.10
CA THR A 186 -9.25 14.36 -1.39
C THR A 186 -8.35 13.15 -1.59
N ILE A 187 -8.14 12.84 -2.86
CA ILE A 187 -6.98 12.08 -3.33
C ILE A 187 -6.02 13.06 -3.98
N LYS A 188 -4.73 13.00 -3.65
CA LYS A 188 -3.70 13.76 -4.35
C LYS A 188 -2.85 12.83 -5.19
N VAL A 189 -2.46 13.36 -6.34
CA VAL A 189 -1.57 12.70 -7.29
C VAL A 189 -0.28 13.48 -7.34
N TRP A 190 0.83 12.78 -7.15
CA TRP A 190 2.17 13.33 -7.03
C TRP A 190 3.04 12.72 -8.12
N ALA A 191 3.82 13.57 -8.77
CA ALA A 191 4.81 13.16 -9.75
C ALA A 191 6.06 14.01 -9.58
N ASP A 192 7.19 13.42 -9.93
CA ASP A 192 8.47 14.10 -10.06
C ASP A 192 8.48 14.97 -11.34
N ASP A 193 9.01 16.17 -11.22
CA ASP A 193 9.30 17.07 -12.34
C ASP A 193 10.67 17.71 -12.08
N ASP A 194 11.70 17.22 -12.77
CA ASP A 194 13.10 17.65 -12.62
C ASP A 194 13.61 17.63 -11.16
N ASP A 195 13.50 16.47 -10.50
CA ASP A 195 13.90 16.23 -9.09
C ASP A 195 13.06 17.01 -8.04
N ASP A 196 11.92 17.58 -8.42
CA ASP A 196 10.94 18.18 -7.50
C ASP A 196 9.60 17.46 -7.57
N TRP A 197 9.23 16.81 -6.46
CA TRP A 197 7.94 16.14 -6.33
C TRP A 197 6.84 17.13 -5.98
N GLN A 198 5.82 17.18 -6.83
CA GLN A 198 4.71 18.12 -6.66
C GLN A 198 3.34 17.46 -6.84
N CYS A 199 2.32 18.10 -6.27
CA CYS A 199 0.93 17.69 -6.47
C CYS A 199 0.46 18.12 -7.87
N VAL A 200 0.51 17.20 -8.83
CA VAL A 200 0.10 17.43 -10.22
C VAL A 200 -1.42 17.38 -10.42
N GLN A 201 -2.15 16.72 -9.51
CA GLN A 201 -3.61 16.73 -9.52
C GLN A 201 -4.19 16.51 -8.12
N THR A 202 -5.32 17.16 -7.85
CA THR A 202 -6.16 16.86 -6.67
C THR A 202 -7.53 16.39 -7.15
N LEU A 203 -7.96 15.20 -6.72
CA LEU A 203 -9.28 14.64 -6.94
C LEU A 203 -10.13 14.91 -5.70
N GLY A 204 -11.14 15.77 -5.82
CA GLY A 204 -12.02 16.20 -4.74
C GLY A 204 -13.38 16.60 -5.28
N GLU A 205 -14.29 17.07 -4.43
CA GLU A 205 -15.66 17.39 -4.86
C GLU A 205 -15.79 18.20 -6.18
N PRO A 206 -14.95 19.22 -6.46
CA PRO A 206 -15.05 19.99 -7.71
C PRO A 206 -14.86 19.18 -9.01
N ASN A 207 -14.22 18.00 -8.96
CA ASN A 207 -14.06 17.11 -10.11
C ASN A 207 -14.71 15.73 -9.89
N ASN A 208 -15.86 15.73 -9.20
CA ASN A 208 -16.65 14.54 -8.86
C ASN A 208 -15.94 13.57 -7.90
N GLY A 209 -14.97 14.06 -7.12
CA GLY A 209 -14.36 13.32 -6.01
C GLY A 209 -15.30 13.08 -4.84
N HIS A 210 -14.72 12.55 -3.76
CA HIS A 210 -15.45 12.16 -2.56
C HIS A 210 -15.83 13.38 -1.70
N SER A 211 -16.91 13.25 -0.94
CA SER A 211 -17.42 14.29 -0.01
C SER A 211 -17.14 13.98 1.47
N SER A 212 -16.44 12.87 1.73
CA SER A 212 -15.98 12.47 3.07
C SER A 212 -14.63 11.74 2.96
N THR A 213 -14.04 11.35 4.09
CA THR A 213 -12.73 10.68 4.20
C THR A 213 -12.51 9.67 3.09
N VAL A 214 -11.41 9.78 2.34
CA VAL A 214 -11.00 8.73 1.41
C VAL A 214 -10.09 7.76 2.16
N TRP A 215 -10.48 6.50 2.23
CA TRP A 215 -9.78 5.49 3.03
C TRP A 215 -8.72 4.76 2.25
N ALA A 216 -9.03 4.39 1.02
CA ALA A 216 -8.15 3.57 0.19
C ALA A 216 -8.42 3.77 -1.29
N LEU A 217 -7.48 3.29 -2.09
CA LEU A 217 -7.62 3.14 -3.52
C LEU A 217 -6.98 1.83 -3.99
N SER A 218 -7.35 1.37 -5.17
CA SER A 218 -6.71 0.22 -5.81
C SER A 218 -6.71 0.38 -7.32
N PHE A 219 -5.60 0.01 -7.96
CA PHE A 219 -5.45 0.02 -9.42
C PHE A 219 -5.84 -1.33 -10.04
N ASN A 220 -6.26 -1.28 -11.30
CA ASN A 220 -6.20 -2.48 -12.14
C ASN A 220 -4.73 -2.77 -12.54
N ALA A 221 -4.48 -3.97 -13.06
CA ALA A 221 -3.12 -4.42 -13.37
C ALA A 221 -2.38 -3.55 -14.40
N SER A 222 -3.09 -2.95 -15.36
CA SER A 222 -2.54 -2.03 -16.36
C SER A 222 -2.35 -0.60 -15.87
N GLY A 223 -2.86 -0.27 -14.68
CA GLY A 223 -2.74 1.06 -14.08
C GLY A 223 -3.61 2.16 -14.68
N ASP A 224 -4.36 1.91 -15.76
CA ASP A 224 -5.21 2.91 -16.42
C ASP A 224 -6.55 3.15 -15.73
N LYS A 225 -6.90 2.32 -14.74
CA LYS A 225 -8.11 2.50 -13.92
C LYS A 225 -7.79 2.33 -12.45
N MET A 226 -8.50 3.10 -11.63
CA MET A 226 -8.49 2.90 -10.18
C MET A 226 -9.90 2.98 -9.61
N VAL A 227 -10.09 2.30 -8.47
CA VAL A 227 -11.25 2.44 -7.61
C VAL A 227 -10.84 3.10 -6.30
N THR A 228 -11.65 4.02 -5.78
CA THR A 228 -11.45 4.66 -4.48
C THR A 228 -12.68 4.44 -3.60
N CYS A 229 -12.49 4.36 -2.28
CA CYS A 229 -13.56 4.18 -1.31
C CYS A 229 -13.53 5.27 -0.22
N SER A 230 -14.71 5.63 0.29
CA SER A 230 -14.86 6.74 1.24
C SER A 230 -15.97 6.52 2.26
N ASP A 231 -15.88 7.27 3.36
CA ASP A 231 -16.96 7.44 4.35
C ASP A 231 -18.25 8.04 3.75
N ASP A 232 -18.22 8.55 2.52
CA ASP A 232 -19.41 9.02 1.80
C ASP A 232 -20.32 7.90 1.27
N LEU A 233 -20.02 6.65 1.64
CA LEU A 233 -20.73 5.43 1.25
C LEU A 233 -20.69 5.12 -0.24
N THR A 234 -19.67 5.66 -0.94
CA THR A 234 -19.48 5.42 -2.38
C THR A 234 -18.13 4.78 -2.71
N LEU A 235 -18.13 4.01 -3.80
CA LEU A 235 -16.92 3.71 -4.55
C LEU A 235 -16.91 4.58 -5.81
N LYS A 236 -15.75 5.13 -6.17
CA LYS A 236 -15.59 5.88 -7.43
C LYS A 236 -14.58 5.20 -8.31
N ILE A 237 -14.93 5.04 -9.58
CA ILE A 237 -14.04 4.52 -10.62
C ILE A 237 -13.48 5.70 -11.39
N TRP A 238 -12.19 5.67 -11.62
CA TRP A 238 -11.43 6.69 -12.33
C TRP A 238 -10.67 6.05 -13.47
N GLU A 239 -10.36 6.84 -14.49
CA GLU A 239 -9.52 6.41 -15.60
C GLU A 239 -8.56 7.51 -16.04
N THR A 240 -7.49 7.10 -16.70
CA THR A 240 -6.50 7.98 -17.34
C THR A 240 -6.12 7.45 -18.73
N ASP A 241 -5.50 8.29 -19.55
CA ASP A 241 -4.98 7.86 -20.85
C ASP A 241 -3.68 7.09 -20.66
N ASN A 242 -3.76 5.77 -20.87
CA ASN A 242 -2.65 4.84 -20.73
C ASN A 242 -1.50 5.17 -21.70
N VAL A 243 -1.79 5.61 -22.93
CA VAL A 243 -0.75 5.90 -23.93
C VAL A 243 0.05 7.12 -23.50
N GLN A 244 -0.64 8.16 -23.05
CA GLN A 244 0.00 9.39 -22.60
C GLN A 244 0.83 9.18 -21.31
N MET A 245 0.34 8.38 -20.36
CA MET A 245 1.11 8.04 -19.15
C MET A 245 2.45 7.36 -19.45
N HIS A 246 2.54 6.59 -20.54
CA HIS A 246 3.73 5.83 -20.91
C HIS A 246 4.57 6.49 -22.01
N SER A 247 4.12 7.58 -22.62
CA SER A 247 4.84 8.21 -23.75
C SER A 247 6.05 9.05 -23.32
N GLY A 248 6.28 9.23 -22.02
CA GLY A 248 7.34 10.10 -21.49
C GLY A 248 7.02 11.60 -21.62
N ASP A 249 5.88 11.97 -22.21
CA ASP A 249 5.42 13.36 -22.38
C ASP A 249 4.70 13.91 -21.13
N GLY A 250 4.93 13.29 -19.97
CA GLY A 250 4.40 13.69 -18.68
C GLY A 250 3.12 12.97 -18.24
N TYR A 251 2.55 13.49 -17.15
CA TYR A 251 1.38 12.96 -16.45
C TYR A 251 0.09 13.10 -17.26
N ALA A 252 -0.70 12.01 -17.35
CA ALA A 252 -2.07 12.06 -17.89
C ALA A 252 -3.11 12.22 -16.76
N PRO A 253 -4.01 13.21 -16.85
CA PRO A 253 -4.94 13.53 -15.76
C PRO A 253 -5.99 12.44 -15.58
N TRP A 254 -6.28 12.15 -14.31
CA TRP A 254 -7.30 11.20 -13.92
C TRP A 254 -8.68 11.85 -13.96
N ARG A 255 -9.65 11.15 -14.54
CA ARG A 255 -11.04 11.58 -14.62
C ARG A 255 -11.98 10.58 -13.97
N HIS A 256 -13.00 11.09 -13.31
CA HIS A 256 -14.09 10.28 -12.78
C HIS A 256 -14.86 9.63 -13.94
N LEU A 257 -15.05 8.31 -13.85
CA LEU A 257 -15.77 7.52 -14.84
C LEU A 257 -17.18 7.18 -14.36
N CYS A 258 -17.30 6.66 -13.13
CA CYS A 258 -18.59 6.34 -12.54
C CYS A 258 -18.53 6.22 -11.01
N THR A 259 -19.69 6.27 -10.38
CA THR A 259 -19.87 6.09 -8.93
C THR A 259 -20.73 4.85 -8.69
N LEU A 260 -20.29 4.00 -7.76
CA LEU A 260 -21.05 2.85 -7.27
C LEU A 260 -21.56 3.20 -5.86
N THR A 261 -22.85 3.04 -5.64
CA THR A 261 -23.54 3.39 -4.38
C THR A 261 -24.55 2.29 -4.00
N GLY A 262 -24.94 2.22 -2.73
CA GLY A 262 -26.03 1.34 -2.28
C GLY A 262 -25.61 -0.08 -1.92
N TYR A 263 -24.30 -0.31 -1.70
CA TYR A 263 -23.73 -1.59 -1.29
C TYR A 263 -23.04 -1.53 0.09
N HIS A 264 -23.14 -0.38 0.77
CA HIS A 264 -22.46 -0.08 2.03
C HIS A 264 -23.45 0.68 2.93
N ASP A 265 -23.88 0.05 4.02
CA ASP A 265 -24.81 0.60 5.04
C ASP A 265 -24.05 0.91 6.34
#